data_AF-A0AAR5NZU7-F1
#
_entry.id   AF-A0AAR5NZU7-F1
#
_cell.length_a   1.000
_cell.length_b   1.000
_cell.length_c   1.000
_cell.angle_alpha   90.00
_cell.angle_beta   90.00
_cell.angle_gamma   90.00
#
_symmetry.space_group_name_H-M   'P 1'
#
loop_
_entity.id
_entity.type
_entity.pdbx_description
1 polymer ?
#
loop_
_entity_poly.entity_id
_entity_poly.type
_entity_poly.pdbx_seq_one_letter_code
_entity_poly.pdbx_strand_id
1 'polypeptide(L)'
;MDKIYQGMKGTVQKLGLPATKSILFSVYQKQVRSNLHTVITMSPIGEIFRARLRQLPALVNCCTIDWFCPWPDSALQSVALQFLKDVEDLNVSETILNGIVVVFQFMHASVVEASERYLQELSRHNYVTPTSYLELLSSYTELINKKKGSLTEGVGRLKTGNFVTGKNSQDFLTVPSRPVQTADHF
;
A
#
# COMPACT_ATOMS: atom_id res chain seq x y z
N MET A 1 4.16 38.35 22.50
CA MET A 1 4.27 39.28 21.35
C MET A 1 5.67 39.88 21.22
N ASP A 2 6.31 40.30 22.31
CA ASP A 2 7.63 40.96 22.23
C ASP A 2 8.74 40.12 21.62
N LYS A 3 8.73 38.79 21.85
CA LYS A 3 9.66 37.84 21.20
C LYS A 3 9.52 37.84 19.67
N ILE A 4 8.30 37.94 19.15
CA ILE A 4 8.03 37.99 17.70
C ILE A 4 8.57 39.31 17.14
N TYR A 5 8.33 40.43 17.82
CA TYR A 5 8.86 41.73 17.39
C TYR A 5 10.38 41.79 17.41
N GLN A 6 11.03 41.20 18.43
CA GLN A 6 12.49 41.12 18.48
C GLN A 6 13.04 40.27 17.32
N GLY A 7 12.42 39.13 17.00
CA GLY A 7 12.84 38.28 15.88
C GLY A 7 12.65 38.94 14.51
N MET A 8 11.60 39.75 14.34
CA MET A 8 11.28 40.39 13.06
C MET A 8 12.10 41.66 12.76
N LYS A 9 12.75 42.27 13.77
CA LYS A 9 13.55 43.49 13.59
C LYS A 9 14.65 43.33 12.54
N GLY A 10 15.38 42.20 12.57
CA GLY A 10 16.44 41.94 11.60
C GLY A 10 15.91 41.82 10.17
N THR A 11 14.75 41.19 9.98
CA THR A 11 14.10 41.04 8.67
C THR A 11 13.58 42.36 8.12
N VAL A 12 12.98 43.20 8.98
CA VAL A 12 12.45 44.52 8.59
C VAL A 12 13.58 45.51 8.26
N GLN A 13 14.69 45.48 9.00
CA GLN A 13 15.87 46.28 8.70
C GLN A 13 16.51 45.92 7.36
N LYS A 14 16.59 44.61 7.03
CA LYS A 14 17.06 44.15 5.71
C LYS A 14 16.19 44.63 4.55
N LEU A 15 14.89 44.83 4.80
CA LEU A 15 13.94 45.35 3.82
C LEU A 15 13.94 46.89 3.72
N GLY A 16 14.76 47.59 4.53
CA GLY A 16 14.85 49.05 4.52
C GLY A 16 13.61 49.77 5.08
N LEU A 17 12.74 49.06 5.81
CA LEU A 17 11.49 49.60 6.34
C LEU A 17 11.66 50.07 7.80
N PRO A 18 10.92 51.11 8.25
CA PRO A 18 11.03 51.59 9.62
C PRO A 18 10.49 50.56 10.62
N ALA A 19 11.21 50.38 11.74
CA ALA A 19 10.93 49.37 12.78
C ALA A 19 9.76 49.75 13.71
N THR A 20 8.63 50.18 13.13
CA THR A 20 7.38 50.46 13.84
C THR A 20 6.66 49.16 14.15
N LYS A 21 5.99 49.06 15.31
CA LYS A 21 5.25 47.84 15.73
C LYS A 21 4.25 47.35 14.69
N SER A 22 3.55 48.26 14.01
CA SER A 22 2.58 47.96 12.94
C SER A 22 3.25 47.29 11.72
N ILE A 23 4.41 47.79 11.31
CA ILE A 23 5.16 47.27 10.16
C ILE A 23 5.77 45.92 10.50
N LEU A 24 6.35 45.76 11.69
CA LEU A 24 6.87 44.48 12.18
C LEU A 24 5.79 43.39 12.15
N PHE A 25 4.58 43.71 12.61
CA PHE A 25 3.46 42.77 12.59
C PHE A 25 2.95 42.47 11.17
N SER A 26 2.90 43.48 10.30
CA SER A 26 2.45 43.30 8.91
C SER A 26 3.42 42.44 8.10
N VAL A 27 4.74 42.66 8.25
CA VAL A 27 5.78 41.84 7.62
C VAL A 27 5.75 40.42 8.19
N TYR A 28 5.52 40.27 9.50
CA TYR A 28 5.35 38.95 10.12
C TYR A 28 4.16 38.20 9.53
N GLN A 29 2.97 38.83 9.46
CA GLN A 29 1.79 38.22 8.86
C GLN A 29 2.01 37.83 7.41
N LYS A 30 2.69 38.68 6.62
CA LYS A 30 3.03 38.35 5.23
C LYS A 30 3.92 37.13 5.14
N GLN A 31 4.95 37.05 5.98
CA GLN A 31 5.87 35.92 6.05
C GLN A 31 5.15 34.64 6.49
N VAL A 32 4.26 34.71 7.49
CA VAL A 32 3.49 33.55 7.94
C VAL A 32 2.58 33.07 6.81
N ARG A 33 1.84 33.97 6.15
CA ARG A 33 0.94 33.60 5.04
C ARG A 33 1.67 32.99 3.84
N SER A 34 2.90 33.41 3.57
CA SER A 34 3.68 32.87 2.44
C SER A 34 4.36 31.54 2.72
N ASN A 35 4.54 31.16 4.00
CA ASN A 35 5.29 29.96 4.37
C ASN A 35 4.43 28.91 5.09
N LEU A 36 3.28 29.28 5.65
CA LEU A 36 2.40 28.37 6.37
C LEU A 36 1.29 27.87 5.43
N HIS A 37 1.40 26.61 5.03
CA HIS A 37 0.34 25.88 4.36
C HIS A 37 -0.18 24.80 5.31
N THR A 38 -1.46 24.86 5.66
CA THR A 38 -2.11 23.87 6.54
C THR A 38 -3.08 23.04 5.73
N VAL A 39 -2.91 21.72 5.78
CA VAL A 39 -3.83 20.75 5.16
C VAL A 39 -4.60 20.05 6.27
N ILE A 40 -5.92 20.04 6.16
CA ILE A 40 -6.82 19.41 7.13
C ILE A 40 -7.65 18.39 6.39
N THR A 41 -7.61 17.14 6.85
CA THR A 41 -8.42 16.04 6.33
C THR A 41 -9.61 15.79 7.26
N MET A 42 -10.81 15.82 6.70
CA MET A 42 -12.06 15.60 7.43
C MET A 42 -12.95 14.67 6.61
N SER A 43 -13.60 13.71 7.26
CA SER A 43 -14.64 12.93 6.61
C SER A 43 -15.89 13.80 6.45
N PRO A 44 -16.51 13.87 5.25
CA PRO A 44 -17.74 14.63 5.03
C PRO A 44 -18.97 13.94 5.62
N ILE A 45 -18.79 12.72 6.16
CA ILE A 45 -19.86 11.88 6.66
C ILE A 45 -20.22 12.30 8.09
N GLY A 46 -21.51 12.55 8.32
CA GLY A 46 -22.09 12.82 9.64
C GLY A 46 -22.28 14.30 9.99
N GLU A 47 -22.91 14.56 11.13
CA GLU A 47 -23.24 15.92 11.58
C GLU A 47 -22.04 16.69 12.11
N ILE A 48 -21.01 15.98 12.61
CA ILE A 48 -19.81 16.59 13.22
C ILE A 48 -19.08 17.47 12.20
N PHE A 49 -18.95 17.02 10.94
CA PHE A 49 -18.34 17.81 9.88
C PHE A 49 -19.10 19.13 9.66
N ARG A 50 -20.44 19.06 9.55
CA ARG A 50 -21.31 20.24 9.38
C ARG A 50 -21.25 21.17 10.59
N ALA A 51 -21.19 20.63 11.81
CA ALA A 51 -21.03 21.42 13.03
C ALA A 51 -19.69 22.17 13.04
N ARG A 52 -18.59 21.52 12.65
CA ARG A 52 -17.27 22.14 12.56
C ARG A 52 -17.21 23.24 11.49
N LEU A 53 -17.82 23.03 10.31
CA LEU A 53 -17.90 24.08 9.29
C LEU A 53 -18.68 25.32 9.76
N ARG A 54 -19.77 25.12 10.53
CA ARG A 54 -20.52 26.24 11.13
C ARG A 54 -19.73 26.97 12.23
N GLN A 55 -18.95 26.23 13.02
CA GLN A 55 -18.11 26.82 14.08
C GLN A 55 -16.87 27.53 13.51
N LEU A 56 -16.36 27.10 12.36
CA LEU A 56 -15.12 27.59 11.75
C LEU A 56 -15.35 28.02 10.29
N PRO A 57 -15.99 29.19 10.05
CA PRO A 57 -16.27 29.67 8.69
C PRO A 57 -15.00 29.91 7.86
N ALA A 58 -13.85 30.12 8.49
CA ALA A 58 -12.55 30.25 7.81
C ALA A 58 -12.17 29.01 6.98
N LEU A 59 -12.66 27.81 7.33
CA LEU A 59 -12.41 26.60 6.56
C LEU A 59 -13.08 26.62 5.18
N VAL A 60 -14.19 27.35 5.04
CA VAL A 60 -14.89 27.49 3.75
C VAL A 60 -14.40 28.72 3.00
N ASN A 61 -14.13 29.81 3.72
CA ASN A 61 -13.79 31.10 3.11
C ASN A 61 -12.31 31.24 2.76
N CYS A 62 -11.40 30.54 3.44
CA CYS A 62 -9.96 30.72 3.31
C CYS A 62 -9.20 29.46 2.90
N CYS A 63 -9.86 28.30 2.83
CA CYS A 63 -9.26 27.06 2.35
C CYS A 63 -9.85 26.67 0.99
N THR A 64 -9.07 25.96 0.19
CA THR A 64 -9.59 25.27 -1.00
C THR A 64 -10.11 23.91 -0.57
N ILE A 65 -11.35 23.60 -0.96
CA ILE A 65 -11.95 22.29 -0.68
C ILE A 65 -11.58 21.36 -1.83
N ASP A 66 -10.91 20.27 -1.49
CA ASP A 66 -10.58 19.18 -2.40
C ASP A 66 -11.39 17.94 -2.03
N TRP A 67 -12.13 17.38 -3.00
CA TRP A 67 -13.05 16.27 -2.78
C TRP A 67 -12.41 14.95 -3.21
N PHE A 68 -12.18 14.07 -2.23
CA PHE A 68 -11.72 12.70 -2.49
C PHE A 68 -12.89 11.86 -3.00
N CYS A 69 -12.96 11.69 -4.32
CA CYS A 69 -13.92 10.82 -4.96
C CYS A 69 -13.44 9.36 -4.94
N PRO A 70 -14.36 8.37 -5.04
CA PRO A 70 -13.99 6.99 -5.30
C PRO A 70 -13.10 6.89 -6.54
N TRP A 71 -12.14 5.96 -6.52
CA TRP A 71 -11.25 5.77 -7.66
C TRP A 71 -12.02 5.26 -8.88
N PRO A 72 -11.85 5.88 -10.06
CA PRO A 72 -12.43 5.35 -11.28
C PRO A 72 -11.76 4.01 -11.63
N ASP A 73 -12.45 3.21 -12.45
CA ASP A 73 -11.98 1.91 -12.91
C ASP A 73 -10.56 1.97 -13.49
N SER A 74 -10.26 2.99 -14.29
CA SER A 74 -8.92 3.20 -14.87
C SER A 74 -7.84 3.43 -13.81
N ALA A 75 -8.17 4.07 -12.69
CA ALA A 75 -7.23 4.28 -11.60
C ALA A 75 -7.01 2.98 -10.81
N LEU A 76 -8.07 2.22 -10.54
CA LEU A 76 -7.96 0.90 -9.90
C LEU A 76 -7.07 -0.05 -10.71
N GLN A 77 -7.25 -0.05 -12.04
CA GLN A 77 -6.43 -0.84 -12.96
C GLN A 77 -4.96 -0.37 -12.95
N SER A 78 -4.73 0.94 -13.01
CA SER A 78 -3.37 1.50 -13.01
C SER A 78 -2.60 1.19 -11.72
N VAL A 79 -3.29 1.31 -10.57
CA VAL A 79 -2.69 1.01 -9.26
C VAL A 79 -2.39 -0.48 -9.14
N ALA A 80 -3.32 -1.36 -9.55
CA ALA A 80 -3.06 -2.80 -9.55
C ALA A 80 -1.91 -3.19 -10.49
N LEU A 81 -1.84 -2.59 -11.68
CA LEU A 81 -0.76 -2.85 -12.63
C LEU A 81 0.60 -2.44 -12.06
N GLN A 82 0.70 -1.26 -11.45
CA GLN A 82 1.94 -0.81 -10.81
C GLN A 82 2.33 -1.74 -9.66
N PHE A 83 1.35 -2.10 -8.83
CA PHE A 83 1.58 -2.98 -7.67
C PHE A 83 2.05 -4.39 -8.09
N LEU A 84 1.52 -4.92 -9.20
CA LEU A 84 1.92 -6.24 -9.72
C LEU A 84 3.28 -6.20 -10.43
N LYS A 85 3.67 -5.08 -11.03
CA LYS A 85 5.01 -4.91 -11.64
C LYS A 85 6.13 -4.92 -10.60
N ASP A 86 5.88 -4.36 -9.42
CA ASP A 86 6.84 -4.35 -8.33
C ASP A 86 7.09 -5.77 -7.75
N VAL A 87 6.20 -6.72 -8.04
CA VAL A 87 6.38 -8.14 -7.72
C VAL A 87 7.18 -8.81 -8.84
N GLU A 88 8.49 -8.53 -8.88
CA GLU A 88 9.47 -8.98 -9.90
C GLU A 88 9.45 -10.50 -10.22
N ASP A 89 8.90 -11.33 -9.32
CA ASP A 89 8.90 -12.78 -9.44
C ASP A 89 7.73 -13.37 -10.27
N LEU A 90 6.79 -12.57 -10.75
CA LEU A 90 5.73 -13.03 -11.65
C LEU A 90 6.28 -13.12 -13.06
N ASN A 91 6.95 -14.23 -13.39
CA ASN A 91 7.36 -14.63 -14.74
C ASN A 91 6.12 -14.95 -15.61
N VAL A 92 5.19 -14.00 -15.68
CA VAL A 92 3.81 -14.12 -16.16
C VAL A 92 3.69 -13.28 -17.41
N SER A 93 3.08 -13.84 -18.45
CA SER A 93 2.82 -13.11 -19.70
C SER A 93 1.99 -11.85 -19.42
N GLU A 94 2.29 -10.76 -20.13
CA GLU A 94 1.58 -9.49 -20.02
C GLU A 94 0.06 -9.63 -20.22
N THR A 95 -0.36 -10.61 -21.02
CA THR A 95 -1.78 -10.98 -21.21
C THR A 95 -2.45 -11.45 -19.91
N ILE A 96 -1.76 -12.26 -19.12
CA ILE A 96 -2.27 -12.78 -17.84
C ILE A 96 -2.26 -11.67 -16.79
N LEU A 97 -1.22 -10.81 -16.77
CA LEU A 97 -1.19 -9.64 -15.89
C LEU A 97 -2.39 -8.72 -16.11
N ASN A 98 -2.71 -8.40 -17.36
CA ASN A 98 -3.89 -7.60 -17.70
C ASN A 98 -5.19 -8.29 -17.26
N GLY A 99 -5.29 -9.62 -17.43
CA GLY A 99 -6.41 -10.40 -16.92
C GLY A 99 -6.58 -10.27 -15.41
N ILE A 100 -5.50 -10.45 -14.64
CA ILE A 100 -5.49 -10.32 -13.17
C ILE A 100 -5.93 -8.93 -12.73
N VAL A 101 -5.44 -7.87 -13.40
CA VAL A 101 -5.82 -6.48 -13.12
C VAL A 101 -7.33 -6.26 -13.27
N VAL A 102 -7.94 -6.79 -14.34
CA VAL A 102 -9.39 -6.72 -14.55
C VAL A 102 -10.15 -7.46 -13.45
N VAL A 103 -9.65 -8.61 -12.97
CA VAL A 103 -10.28 -9.32 -11.86
C VAL A 103 -10.23 -8.50 -10.57
N PHE A 104 -9.11 -7.84 -10.26
CA PHE A 104 -9.01 -6.98 -9.07
C PHE A 104 -10.00 -5.82 -9.10
N GLN A 105 -10.12 -5.16 -10.25
CA GLN A 105 -11.12 -4.11 -10.45
C GLN A 105 -12.54 -4.66 -10.24
N PHE A 106 -12.86 -5.80 -10.86
CA PHE A 106 -14.18 -6.42 -10.72
C PHE A 106 -14.49 -6.82 -9.27
N MET A 107 -13.52 -7.38 -8.54
CA MET A 107 -13.68 -7.70 -7.13
C MET A 107 -14.00 -6.46 -6.30
N HIS A 108 -13.29 -5.35 -6.54
CA HIS A 108 -13.56 -4.10 -5.83
C HIS A 108 -14.97 -3.56 -6.13
N ALA A 109 -15.36 -3.53 -7.40
CA ALA A 109 -16.69 -3.08 -7.83
C ALA A 109 -17.80 -3.95 -7.21
N SER A 110 -17.63 -5.27 -7.17
CA SER A 110 -18.59 -6.19 -6.55
C SER A 110 -18.77 -5.94 -5.05
N VAL A 111 -17.69 -5.59 -4.32
CA VAL A 111 -17.78 -5.26 -2.89
C VAL A 111 -18.49 -3.93 -2.65
N VAL A 112 -18.34 -2.96 -3.56
CA VAL A 112 -19.09 -1.69 -3.51
C VAL A 112 -20.59 -1.96 -3.65
N GLU A 113 -21.00 -2.71 -4.68
CA GLU A 113 -22.39 -3.09 -4.90
C GLU A 113 -22.96 -3.93 -3.73
N ALA A 114 -22.18 -4.87 -3.21
CA ALA A 114 -22.57 -5.66 -2.05
C ALA A 114 -22.75 -4.80 -0.79
N SER A 115 -21.93 -3.75 -0.61
CA SER A 115 -22.06 -2.83 0.53
C SER A 115 -23.31 -1.97 0.43
N GLU A 116 -23.75 -1.60 -0.77
CA GLU A 116 -25.02 -0.91 -0.98
C GLU A 116 -26.21 -1.80 -0.62
N ARG A 117 -26.20 -3.06 -1.07
CA ARG A 117 -27.23 -4.05 -0.69
C ARG A 117 -27.26 -4.30 0.82
N TYR A 118 -26.08 -4.42 1.45
CA TYR A 118 -25.95 -4.57 2.90
C TYR A 118 -26.57 -3.40 3.67
N LEU A 119 -26.39 -2.17 3.17
CA LEU A 119 -27.04 -0.99 3.74
C LEU A 119 -28.56 -1.06 3.61
N GLN A 120 -29.09 -1.50 2.47
CA GLN A 120 -30.54 -1.61 2.25
C GLN A 120 -31.19 -2.67 3.15
N GLU A 121 -30.53 -3.81 3.34
CA GLU A 121 -31.10 -4.94 4.09
C GLU A 121 -30.95 -4.77 5.61
N LEU A 122 -29.79 -4.32 6.08
CA LEU A 122 -29.45 -4.31 7.51
C LEU A 122 -29.34 -2.91 8.10
N SER A 123 -29.50 -1.85 7.29
CA SER A 123 -29.35 -0.45 7.72
C SER A 123 -28.00 -0.17 8.39
N ARG A 124 -26.96 -0.92 8.02
CA ARG A 124 -25.59 -0.78 8.52
C ARG A 124 -24.67 -0.33 7.40
N HIS A 125 -23.91 0.74 7.64
CA HIS A 125 -22.95 1.24 6.68
C HIS A 125 -21.66 0.39 6.69
N ASN A 126 -21.27 -0.10 5.51
CA ASN A 126 -19.95 -0.63 5.25
C ASN A 126 -19.23 0.30 4.28
N TYR A 127 -18.07 0.84 4.67
CA TYR A 127 -17.34 1.81 3.86
C TYR A 127 -16.22 1.13 3.11
N VAL A 128 -16.35 1.10 1.78
CA VAL A 128 -15.28 0.64 0.89
C VAL A 128 -14.32 1.80 0.68
N THR A 129 -13.07 1.64 1.13
CA THR A 129 -12.03 2.67 1.00
C THR A 129 -10.93 2.23 0.05
N PRO A 130 -10.21 3.16 -0.61
CA PRO A 130 -9.03 2.82 -1.39
C PRO A 130 -7.97 2.06 -0.59
N THR A 131 -7.87 2.30 0.72
CA THR A 131 -6.99 1.54 1.62
C THR A 131 -7.33 0.04 1.63
N SER A 132 -8.61 -0.31 1.70
CA SER A 132 -9.05 -1.71 1.63
C SER A 132 -8.68 -2.38 0.30
N TYR A 133 -8.62 -1.61 -0.80
CA TYR A 133 -8.13 -2.11 -2.10
C TYR A 133 -6.60 -2.36 -2.08
N LEU A 134 -5.84 -1.46 -1.48
CA LEU A 134 -4.38 -1.65 -1.31
C LEU A 134 -4.06 -2.84 -0.39
N GLU A 135 -4.86 -3.05 0.64
CA GLU A 135 -4.77 -4.23 1.52
C GLU A 135 -5.06 -5.53 0.77
N LEU A 136 -6.06 -5.53 -0.12
CA LEU A 136 -6.35 -6.67 -1.00
C LEU A 136 -5.13 -7.02 -1.88
N LEU A 137 -4.54 -6.01 -2.52
CA LEU A 137 -3.36 -6.19 -3.38
C LEU A 137 -2.15 -6.70 -2.57
N SER A 138 -1.93 -6.12 -1.39
CA SER A 138 -0.84 -6.52 -0.49
C SER A 138 -1.00 -7.98 -0.01
N SER A 139 -2.21 -8.33 0.42
CA SER A 139 -2.55 -9.70 0.88
C SER A 139 -2.39 -10.72 -0.24
N TYR A 140 -2.72 -10.35 -1.48
CA TYR A 140 -2.50 -11.21 -2.64
C TYR A 140 -1.01 -11.49 -2.88
N THR A 141 -0.17 -10.46 -2.83
CA THR A 141 1.28 -10.60 -2.98
C THR A 141 1.88 -11.51 -1.90
N GLU A 142 1.49 -11.31 -0.64
CA GLU A 142 1.91 -12.18 0.46
C GLU A 142 1.49 -13.64 0.25
N LEU A 143 0.25 -13.86 -0.18
CA LEU A 143 -0.28 -15.19 -0.44
C LEU A 143 0.47 -15.90 -1.57
N ILE A 144 0.77 -15.17 -2.66
CA ILE A 144 1.56 -15.71 -3.78
C ILE A 144 2.95 -16.10 -3.32
N ASN A 145 3.64 -15.22 -2.59
CA ASN A 145 5.00 -15.48 -2.13
C ASN A 145 5.05 -16.69 -1.20
N LYS A 146 4.07 -16.80 -0.28
CA LYS A 146 3.92 -17.97 0.58
C LYS A 146 3.69 -19.25 -0.22
N LYS A 147 2.77 -19.23 -1.19
CA LYS A 147 2.44 -20.40 -2.00
C LYS A 147 3.60 -20.83 -2.90
N LYS A 148 4.32 -19.87 -3.48
CA LYS A 148 5.56 -20.11 -4.23
C LYS A 148 6.64 -20.71 -3.33
N GLY A 149 6.86 -20.16 -2.14
CA GLY A 149 7.82 -20.70 -1.16
C GLY A 149 7.54 -22.17 -0.85
N SER A 150 6.29 -22.49 -0.50
CA SER A 150 5.89 -23.89 -0.24
C SER A 150 6.04 -24.80 -1.46
N LEU A 151 5.80 -24.29 -2.68
CA LEU A 151 5.99 -25.06 -3.91
C LEU A 151 7.48 -25.30 -4.18
N THR A 152 8.33 -24.29 -4.04
CA THR A 152 9.78 -24.39 -4.21
C THR A 152 10.40 -25.34 -3.20
N GLU A 153 9.95 -25.31 -1.94
CA GLU A 153 10.33 -26.29 -0.93
C GLU A 153 9.91 -27.71 -1.32
N GLY A 154 8.67 -27.89 -1.79
CA GLY A 154 8.16 -29.17 -2.29
C GLY A 154 8.99 -29.72 -3.46
N VAL A 155 9.29 -28.87 -4.44
CA VAL A 155 10.15 -29.20 -5.59
C VAL A 155 11.58 -29.53 -5.12
N GLY A 156 12.13 -28.77 -4.17
CA GLY A 156 13.44 -29.03 -3.57
C GLY A 156 13.50 -30.42 -2.93
N ARG A 157 12.50 -30.76 -2.11
CA ARG A 157 12.38 -32.08 -1.47
C ARG A 157 12.30 -33.22 -2.50
N LEU A 158 11.51 -33.05 -3.56
CA LEU A 158 11.41 -34.03 -4.63
C LEU A 158 12.74 -34.19 -5.39
N LYS A 159 13.44 -33.10 -5.69
CA LYS A 159 14.77 -33.13 -6.32
C LYS A 159 15.80 -33.86 -5.44
N THR A 160 15.82 -33.58 -4.14
CA THR A 160 16.70 -34.28 -3.18
C THR A 160 16.37 -35.77 -3.13
N GLY A 161 15.07 -36.13 -3.06
CA GLY A 161 14.64 -37.52 -3.09
C GLY A 161 15.11 -38.25 -4.36
N ASN A 162 14.90 -37.64 -5.52
CA ASN A 162 15.30 -38.23 -6.81
C ASN A 162 16.82 -38.39 -6.92
N PHE A 163 17.60 -37.44 -6.38
CA PHE A 163 19.06 -37.54 -6.33
C PHE A 163 19.55 -38.67 -5.42
N VAL A 164 18.95 -38.82 -4.23
CA VAL A 164 19.30 -39.90 -3.29
C VAL A 164 18.94 -41.27 -3.87
N THR A 165 17.76 -41.43 -4.47
CA THR A 165 17.35 -42.68 -5.12
C THR A 165 18.24 -43.01 -6.33
N GLY A 166 18.64 -42.00 -7.11
CA GLY A 166 19.57 -42.17 -8.22
C GLY A 166 20.97 -42.62 -7.77
N LYS A 167 21.50 -42.04 -6.69
CA LYS A 167 22.77 -42.48 -6.08
C LYS A 167 22.68 -43.88 -5.50
N ASN A 168 21.65 -44.17 -4.72
CA ASN A 168 21.44 -45.50 -4.14
C ASN A 168 21.30 -46.57 -5.23
N SER A 169 20.71 -46.26 -6.38
CA SER A 169 20.59 -47.22 -7.51
C SER A 169 21.93 -47.47 -8.21
N GLN A 170 22.81 -46.47 -8.33
CA GLN A 170 24.17 -46.68 -8.84
C GLN A 170 25.05 -47.41 -7.81
N ASP A 171 24.96 -47.08 -6.53
CA ASP A 171 25.71 -47.74 -5.46
C ASP A 171 25.31 -49.23 -5.32
N PHE A 172 24.04 -49.58 -5.54
CA PHE A 172 23.56 -50.97 -5.52
C PHE A 172 24.07 -51.80 -6.70
N LEU A 173 24.23 -51.19 -7.88
CA LEU A 173 24.81 -51.84 -9.07
C LEU A 173 26.34 -51.98 -9.00
N THR A 174 26.99 -51.30 -8.06
CA THR A 174 28.47 -51.30 -7.92
C THR A 174 28.95 -52.11 -6.71
N VAL A 175 28.06 -52.81 -5.98
CA VAL A 175 28.48 -53.70 -4.89
C VAL A 175 29.22 -54.90 -5.48
N PRO A 176 30.53 -55.09 -5.20
CA PRO A 176 31.23 -56.27 -5.68
C PRO A 176 30.62 -57.49 -4.98
N SER A 177 30.16 -58.46 -5.77
CA SER A 177 29.73 -59.78 -5.33
C SER A 177 30.78 -60.36 -4.38
N ARG A 178 30.48 -60.41 -3.07
CA ARG A 178 31.35 -61.07 -2.09
C ARG A 178 31.47 -62.55 -2.50
N PRO A 179 32.69 -63.11 -2.58
CA PRO A 179 32.84 -64.53 -2.80
C PRO A 179 32.24 -65.28 -1.61
N VAL A 180 31.35 -66.21 -1.90
CA VAL A 180 30.85 -67.19 -0.93
C VAL A 180 32.04 -68.05 -0.52
N GLN A 181 32.53 -67.89 0.70
CA GLN A 181 33.43 -68.87 1.30
C GLN A 181 32.60 -70.12 1.60
N THR A 182 32.71 -71.12 0.72
CA THR A 182 32.31 -72.50 1.02
C THR A 182 33.26 -73.04 2.09
N ALA A 183 32.72 -73.23 3.28
CA ALA A 183 33.35 -74.00 4.33
C ALA A 183 33.18 -75.49 4.02
N ASP A 184 34.18 -76.10 3.40
CA ASP A 184 34.28 -77.55 3.31
C ASP A 184 35.04 -78.07 4.53
N HIS A 185 34.27 -78.55 5.51
CA HIS A 185 34.71 -79.45 6.56
C HIS A 185 34.39 -80.90 6.11
N PHE A 186 35.45 -81.71 6.04
CA PHE A 186 35.50 -83.18 5.95
C PHE A 186 34.97 -83.89 4.69
#